data_AF-A0A2S5C2U1-F1
#
_entry.id   AF-A0A2S5C2U1-F1
#
_cell.length_a   1.000
_cell.length_b   1.000
_cell.length_c   1.000
_cell.angle_alpha   90.00
_cell.angle_beta   90.00
_cell.angle_gamma   90.00
#
_symmetry.space_group_name_H-M   'P 1'
#
loop_
_entity.id
_entity.type
_entity.pdbx_description
1 polymer ?
#
loop_
_entity_poly.entity_id
_entity_poly.type
_entity_poly.pdbx_seq_one_letter_code
_entity_poly.pdbx_strand_id
1 'polypeptide(L)'
;MWLLDQWAERHILEAQRKGEFNNLPGNGQPLVLDDDSFVPAELRSGYRLLKNAGCLPSELEYRKDALALNDLLNSIEYDDPMADELRRRLMLIELKLQQAGVNTDFLRGQYSDRLFRTIKGDQACTASENLQSSQTQRQIPFAIMKSSK
;
A
#
# COMPACT_ATOMS: atom_id res chain seq x y z
N MET A 1 35.83 -16.55 -20.27
CA MET A 1 34.42 -16.20 -20.03
C MET A 1 33.86 -17.12 -18.97
N TRP A 2 33.03 -16.59 -18.08
CA TRP A 2 32.50 -17.29 -16.91
C TRP A 2 31.44 -18.32 -17.35
N LEU A 3 31.27 -19.41 -16.59
CA LEU A 3 30.30 -20.48 -16.91
C LEU A 3 28.86 -19.94 -16.97
N LEU A 4 28.54 -18.96 -16.13
CA LEU A 4 27.24 -18.30 -16.08
C LEU A 4 26.92 -17.53 -17.35
N ASP A 5 27.91 -16.86 -17.96
CA ASP A 5 27.73 -16.11 -19.21
C ASP A 5 27.33 -17.05 -20.35
N GLN A 6 27.99 -18.21 -20.45
CA GLN A 6 27.66 -19.20 -21.49
C GLN A 6 26.26 -19.80 -21.30
N TRP A 7 25.83 -19.98 -20.06
CA TRP A 7 24.51 -20.51 -19.75
C TRP A 7 23.41 -19.48 -20.08
N ALA A 8 23.61 -18.22 -19.70
CA ALA A 8 22.72 -17.13 -20.05
C ALA A 8 22.59 -16.96 -21.58
N GLU A 9 23.72 -16.97 -22.30
CA GLU A 9 23.73 -16.84 -23.76
C GLU A 9 22.94 -17.96 -24.45
N ARG A 10 23.11 -19.20 -24.01
CA ARG A 10 22.36 -20.33 -24.56
C ARG A 10 20.86 -20.18 -24.33
N HIS A 11 20.43 -19.74 -23.15
CA HIS A 11 19.02 -19.53 -22.87
C HIS A 11 18.40 -18.37 -23.65
N ILE A 12 19.12 -17.26 -23.81
CA ILE A 12 18.66 -16.14 -24.63
C ILE A 12 18.48 -16.59 -26.09
N LEU A 13 19.44 -17.33 -26.64
CA LEU A 13 19.35 -17.86 -28.02
C LEU A 13 18.21 -18.88 -28.18
N GLU A 14 17.97 -19.74 -27.20
CA GLU A 14 16.85 -20.68 -27.21
C GLU A 14 15.50 -19.95 -27.18
N ALA A 15 15.34 -18.93 -26.32
CA ALA A 15 14.13 -18.11 -26.25
C ALA A 15 13.90 -17.31 -27.55
N GLN A 16 14.97 -16.81 -28.18
CA GLN A 16 14.89 -16.19 -29.51
C GLN A 16 14.41 -17.16 -30.59
N ARG A 17 14.95 -18.39 -30.62
CA ARG A 17 14.54 -19.42 -31.59
C ARG A 17 13.08 -19.85 -31.41
N LYS A 18 12.61 -19.90 -30.17
CA LYS A 18 11.20 -20.18 -29.84
C LYS A 18 10.28 -19.01 -30.15
N GLY A 19 10.83 -17.83 -30.45
CA GLY A 19 10.06 -16.63 -30.69
C GLY A 19 9.40 -16.06 -29.43
N GLU A 20 9.91 -16.38 -28.23
CA GLU A 20 9.35 -15.90 -26.96
C GLU A 20 9.44 -14.37 -26.81
N PHE A 21 10.35 -13.72 -27.57
CA PHE A 21 10.43 -12.26 -27.67
C PHE A 21 9.45 -11.65 -28.68
N ASN A 22 8.83 -12.46 -29.53
CA ASN A 22 7.82 -12.00 -30.49
C ASN A 22 6.48 -11.85 -29.77
N ASN A 23 5.86 -10.67 -29.86
CA ASN A 23 4.57 -10.36 -29.24
C ASN A 23 4.57 -10.33 -27.69
N LEU A 24 5.63 -9.81 -27.08
CA LEU A 24 5.62 -9.47 -25.66
C LEU A 24 4.49 -8.48 -25.34
N PRO A 25 3.86 -8.56 -24.15
CA PRO A 25 2.84 -7.61 -23.75
C PRO A 25 3.42 -6.18 -23.76
N GLY A 26 2.78 -5.28 -24.50
CA GLY A 26 3.26 -3.90 -24.68
C GLY A 26 4.30 -3.70 -25.79
N ASN A 27 4.62 -4.72 -26.59
CA ASN A 27 5.55 -4.58 -27.72
C ASN A 27 5.00 -3.58 -28.76
N GLY A 28 5.79 -2.54 -29.04
CA GLY A 28 5.44 -1.47 -30.00
C GLY A 28 4.35 -0.52 -29.52
N GLN A 29 3.81 -0.70 -28.31
CA GLN A 29 2.80 0.18 -27.73
C GLN A 29 3.47 1.24 -26.86
N PRO A 30 2.92 2.47 -26.80
CA PRO A 30 3.41 3.48 -25.86
C PRO A 30 3.28 2.95 -24.43
N LEU A 31 4.34 3.12 -23.65
CA LEU A 31 4.38 2.67 -22.26
C LEU A 31 3.29 3.38 -21.46
N VAL A 32 2.47 2.64 -20.70
CA VAL A 32 1.56 3.23 -19.73
C VAL A 32 2.42 3.84 -18.62
N LEU A 33 2.36 5.16 -18.49
CA LEU A 33 3.13 5.89 -17.49
C LEU A 33 2.32 5.92 -16.18
N ASP A 34 3.01 5.70 -15.06
CA ASP A 34 2.42 5.90 -13.74
C ASP A 34 2.16 7.40 -13.48
N ASP A 35 1.31 7.69 -12.49
CA ASP A 35 1.03 9.05 -12.05
C ASP A 35 2.23 9.67 -11.31
N ASP A 36 3.17 10.21 -12.10
CA ASP A 36 4.37 10.89 -11.62
C ASP A 36 4.15 12.41 -11.43
N SER A 37 2.92 12.84 -11.12
CA SER A 37 2.55 14.27 -10.99
C SER A 37 3.39 15.02 -9.95
N PHE A 38 3.87 14.33 -8.92
CA PHE A 38 4.72 14.91 -7.85
C PHE A 38 6.21 14.97 -8.22
N VAL A 39 6.62 14.42 -9.36
CA VAL A 39 8.01 14.36 -9.80
C VAL A 39 8.25 15.34 -10.96
N PRO A 40 9.27 16.21 -10.89
CA PRO A 40 9.67 17.08 -12.01
C PRO A 40 9.93 16.28 -13.29
N ALA A 41 9.56 16.83 -14.45
CA ALA A 41 9.56 16.11 -15.73
C ALA A 41 10.93 15.51 -16.09
N GLU A 42 12.01 16.20 -15.74
CA GLU A 42 13.39 15.80 -15.99
C GLU A 42 13.81 14.57 -15.17
N LEU A 43 13.16 14.34 -14.01
CA LEU A 43 13.53 13.27 -13.07
C LEU A 43 12.64 12.03 -13.19
N ARG A 44 11.51 12.09 -13.91
CA ARG A 44 10.53 10.99 -14.00
C ARG A 44 11.12 9.71 -14.57
N SER A 45 11.97 9.80 -15.58
CA SER A 45 12.62 8.63 -16.19
C SER A 45 13.55 7.93 -15.18
N GLY A 46 14.35 8.71 -14.43
CA GLY A 46 15.24 8.20 -13.39
C GLY A 46 14.48 7.55 -12.24
N TYR A 47 13.46 8.23 -11.70
CA TYR A 47 12.63 7.70 -10.61
C TYR A 47 11.92 6.40 -11.01
N ARG A 48 11.43 6.31 -12.25
CA ARG A 48 10.76 5.11 -12.75
C ARG A 48 11.72 3.94 -12.96
N LEU A 49 12.95 4.20 -13.42
CA LEU A 49 13.99 3.17 -13.48
C LEU A 49 14.29 2.61 -12.08
N LEU A 50 14.45 3.49 -11.09
CA LEU A 50 14.71 3.11 -9.70
C LEU A 50 13.53 2.33 -9.09
N LYS A 51 12.30 2.79 -9.32
CA LYS A 51 11.07 2.11 -8.89
C LYS A 51 10.99 0.70 -9.49
N ASN A 52 11.26 0.56 -10.78
CA ASN A 52 11.24 -0.74 -11.47
C ASN A 52 12.35 -1.68 -11.00
N ALA A 53 13.51 -1.13 -10.64
CA ALA A 53 14.63 -1.89 -10.08
C ALA A 53 14.42 -2.30 -8.61
N GLY A 54 13.33 -1.83 -7.97
CA GLY A 54 13.07 -2.06 -6.56
C GLY A 54 14.03 -1.30 -5.63
N CYS A 55 14.71 -0.27 -6.15
CA CYS A 55 15.61 0.56 -5.35
C CYS A 55 14.77 1.40 -4.39
N LEU A 56 14.73 0.99 -3.12
CA LEU A 56 14.07 1.73 -2.07
C LEU A 56 15.09 2.73 -1.48
N PRO A 57 14.73 4.01 -1.31
CA PRO A 57 15.57 4.94 -0.55
C PRO A 57 15.92 4.34 0.82
N SER A 58 17.16 4.53 1.27
CA SER A 58 17.66 4.00 2.55
C SER A 58 16.75 4.35 3.73
N GLU A 59 16.12 5.52 3.69
CA GLU A 59 15.15 5.99 4.68
C GLU A 59 13.91 5.10 4.74
N LEU A 60 13.42 4.68 3.57
CA LEU A 60 12.26 3.80 3.46
C LEU A 60 12.61 2.34 3.79
N GLU A 61 13.86 1.91 3.55
CA GLU A 61 14.36 0.61 4.02
C GLU A 61 14.37 0.56 5.55
N TYR A 62 14.99 1.54 6.20
CA TYR A 62 15.00 1.64 7.67
C TYR A 62 13.60 1.71 8.27
N ARG A 63 12.66 2.37 7.58
CA ARG A 63 11.25 2.41 7.99
C ARG A 63 10.59 1.03 7.94
N LYS A 64 10.83 0.24 6.89
CA LYS A 64 10.32 -1.14 6.79
C LYS A 64 10.90 -2.02 7.89
N ASP A 65 12.20 -1.93 8.12
CA ASP A 65 12.88 -2.71 9.17
C ASP A 65 12.34 -2.37 10.56
N ALA A 66 12.12 -1.07 10.83
CA ALA A 66 11.59 -0.61 12.11
C ALA A 66 10.16 -1.15 12.36
N LEU A 67 9.30 -1.16 11.33
CA LEU A 67 7.96 -1.76 11.43
C LEU A 67 8.03 -3.27 11.67
N ALA A 68 8.85 -3.99 10.92
CA ALA A 68 9.00 -5.43 11.08
C ALA A 68 9.49 -5.81 12.50
N LEU A 69 10.45 -5.05 13.04
CA LEU A 69 10.93 -5.25 14.41
C LEU A 69 9.87 -4.93 15.46
N ASN A 70 9.08 -3.87 15.25
CA ASN A 70 7.98 -3.51 16.14
C ASN A 70 6.89 -4.58 16.16
N ASP A 71 6.51 -5.10 14.99
CA ASP A 71 5.54 -6.18 14.86
C ASP A 71 6.02 -7.46 15.54
N LEU A 72 7.31 -7.78 15.38
CA LEU A 72 7.92 -8.93 16.02
C LEU A 72 7.97 -8.77 17.55
N LEU A 73 8.28 -7.57 18.05
CA LEU A 73 8.19 -7.24 19.47
C LEU A 73 6.77 -7.33 20.03
N ASN A 74 5.75 -6.94 19.25
CA ASN A 74 4.35 -7.08 19.64
C ASN A 74 3.88 -8.54 19.69
N SER A 75 4.57 -9.44 18.97
CA SER A 75 4.25 -10.87 18.92
C SER A 75 4.95 -11.72 19.99
N ILE A 76 6.00 -11.20 20.64
CA ILE A 76 6.80 -11.92 21.65
C ILE A 76 6.30 -11.59 23.07
N GLU A 77 6.32 -12.59 23.96
CA GLU A 77 6.02 -12.42 25.38
C GLU A 77 7.13 -11.65 26.13
N TYR A 78 6.75 -10.91 27.18
CA TYR A 78 7.56 -9.82 27.75
C TYR A 78 8.91 -10.23 28.39
N ASP A 79 9.15 -11.51 28.66
CA ASP A 79 10.27 -12.02 29.48
C ASP A 79 11.31 -12.85 28.69
N ASP A 80 11.27 -12.81 27.35
CA ASP A 80 12.28 -13.46 26.52
C ASP A 80 13.54 -12.57 26.38
N PRO A 81 14.76 -13.07 26.68
CA PRO A 81 16.00 -12.34 26.43
C PRO A 81 16.17 -11.88 24.97
N MET A 82 15.50 -12.53 24.00
CA MET A 82 15.49 -12.11 22.59
C MET A 82 14.74 -10.78 22.38
N ALA A 83 13.76 -10.45 23.24
CA ALA A 83 13.02 -9.19 23.15
C ALA A 83 13.93 -7.99 23.42
N ASP A 84 14.89 -8.10 24.33
CA ASP A 84 15.82 -7.01 24.65
C ASP A 84 16.81 -6.72 23.52
N GLU A 85 17.22 -7.74 22.78
CA GLU A 85 18.06 -7.57 21.58
C GLU A 85 17.28 -6.86 20.48
N LEU A 86 16.04 -7.24 20.25
CA LEU A 86 15.17 -6.56 19.29
C LEU A 86 14.89 -5.11 19.65
N ARG A 87 14.64 -4.81 20.94
CA ARG A 87 14.48 -3.44 21.44
C ARG A 87 15.72 -2.59 21.17
N ARG A 88 16.92 -3.13 21.43
CA ARG A 88 18.18 -2.44 21.12
C ARG A 88 18.35 -2.16 19.62
N ARG A 89 18.02 -3.14 18.78
CA ARG A 89 18.08 -2.98 17.33
C ARG A 89 17.08 -1.94 16.81
N LEU A 90 15.86 -1.94 17.35
CA LEU A 90 14.84 -0.95 17.01
C LEU A 90 15.29 0.46 17.41
N MET A 91 15.88 0.62 18.59
CA MET A 91 16.43 1.91 19.05
C MET A 91 17.54 2.45 18.13
N LEU A 92 18.42 1.57 17.64
CA LEU A 92 19.46 1.96 16.68
C LEU A 92 18.85 2.48 15.36
N ILE A 93 17.82 1.82 14.87
CA ILE A 93 17.14 2.20 13.63
C ILE A 93 16.37 3.51 13.82
N GLU A 94 15.70 3.70 14.96
CA GLU A 94 15.02 4.94 15.32
C GLU A 94 16.01 6.12 15.32
N LEU A 95 17.19 5.94 15.89
CA LEU A 95 18.24 6.96 15.90
C LEU A 95 18.73 7.30 14.48
N LYS A 96 18.93 6.30 13.61
CA LYS A 96 19.32 6.52 12.21
C LYS A 96 18.26 7.29 11.43
N LEU A 97 16.98 6.96 11.64
CA LEU A 97 15.87 7.67 11.01
C LEU A 97 15.80 9.13 11.45
N GLN A 98 16.03 9.41 12.74
CA GLN A 98 16.10 10.79 13.26
C GLN A 98 17.26 11.59 12.64
N GLN A 99 18.43 10.98 12.48
CA GLN A 99 19.58 11.62 11.83
C GLN A 99 19.30 11.94 10.36
N ALA A 100 18.54 11.08 9.67
CA ALA A 100 18.09 11.31 8.30
C ALA A 100 16.94 12.35 8.19
N GLY A 101 16.48 12.92 9.31
CA GLY A 101 15.38 13.89 9.34
C GLY A 101 13.99 13.26 9.10
N VAL A 102 13.87 11.95 9.22
CA VAL A 102 12.61 11.22 9.05
C VAL A 102 11.85 11.19 10.37
N ASN A 103 10.57 11.51 10.33
CA ASN A 103 9.70 11.45 11.50
C ASN A 103 9.49 9.99 11.96
N THR A 104 9.73 9.70 13.24
CA THR A 104 9.61 8.35 13.85
C THR A 104 8.26 8.12 14.55
N ASP A 105 7.32 9.06 14.46
CA ASP A 105 6.00 8.95 15.11
C ASP A 105 5.18 7.78 14.56
N PHE A 106 5.53 7.24 13.39
CA PHE A 106 4.87 6.04 12.86
C PHE A 106 5.08 4.79 13.72
N LEU A 107 6.15 4.72 14.53
CA LEU A 107 6.39 3.61 15.46
C LEU A 107 5.51 3.70 16.70
N ARG A 108 5.13 4.93 17.07
CA ARG A 108 4.27 5.20 18.23
C ARG A 108 2.86 5.33 17.70
N GLY A 109 2.02 4.31 17.87
CA GLY A 109 0.68 4.15 17.28
C GLY A 109 -0.35 5.30 17.41
N GLN A 110 0.04 6.47 17.91
CA GLN A 110 -0.79 7.67 17.98
C GLN A 110 -1.34 8.13 16.62
N TYR A 111 -0.59 7.93 15.52
CA TYR A 111 -1.08 8.25 14.17
C TYR A 111 -2.13 7.23 13.69
N SER A 112 -1.86 5.93 13.85
CA SER A 112 -2.83 4.88 13.50
C SER A 112 -4.10 5.00 14.33
N ASP A 113 -4.00 5.31 15.62
CA ASP A 113 -5.17 5.50 16.50
C ASP A 113 -6.06 6.65 16.03
N ARG A 114 -5.48 7.79 15.64
CA ARG A 114 -6.24 8.92 15.09
C ARG A 114 -6.86 8.56 13.73
N LEU A 115 -6.11 7.89 12.87
CA LEU A 115 -6.58 7.44 11.56
C LEU A 115 -7.73 6.43 11.68
N PHE A 116 -7.63 5.46 12.59
CA PHE A 116 -8.69 4.50 12.88
C PHE A 116 -9.92 5.19 13.48
N ARG A 117 -9.76 6.26 14.28
CA ARG A 117 -10.89 7.06 14.77
C ARG A 117 -11.60 7.81 13.65
N THR A 118 -10.86 8.42 12.72
CA THR A 118 -11.46 9.11 11.56
C THR A 118 -12.15 8.12 10.63
N ILE A 119 -11.52 6.98 10.33
CA ILE A 119 -12.10 5.96 9.42
C ILE A 119 -13.31 5.26 10.05
N LYS A 120 -13.29 4.98 11.37
CA LYS A 120 -14.46 4.42 12.08
C LYS A 120 -15.55 5.46 12.30
N GLY A 121 -15.20 6.74 12.41
CA GLY A 121 -16.15 7.86 12.52
C GLY A 121 -17.08 7.98 11.30
N ASP A 122 -16.57 7.64 10.11
CA ASP A 122 -17.37 7.67 8.87
C ASP A 122 -18.28 6.45 8.68
N GLN A 123 -18.02 5.33 9.38
CA GLN A 123 -18.86 4.13 9.32
C GLN A 123 -20.12 4.19 10.21
N ALA A 124 -20.23 5.19 11.09
CA ALA A 124 -21.44 5.38 11.91
C ALA A 124 -22.61 6.03 11.15
N CYS A 125 -22.36 6.67 10.00
CA CYS A 125 -23.40 7.39 9.25
C CYS A 125 -24.05 6.59 8.11
N THR A 126 -23.48 5.47 7.66
CA THR A 126 -23.99 4.71 6.49
C THR A 126 -24.89 3.52 6.84
N ALA A 127 -25.32 3.39 8.10
CA ALA A 127 -26.21 2.31 8.55
C ALA A 127 -27.64 2.76 8.92
N SER A 128 -27.98 4.05 8.80
CA SER A 128 -29.31 4.56 9.21
C SER A 128 -30.30 4.85 8.08
N GLU A 129 -29.93 4.64 6.80
CA GLU A 129 -30.81 5.01 5.67
C GLU A 129 -31.52 3.86 4.94
N ASN A 130 -31.33 2.59 5.34
CA ASN A 130 -32.02 1.47 4.71
C ASN A 130 -32.89 0.67 5.67
N LEU A 131 -33.94 1.32 6.21
CA LEU A 131 -35.05 0.65 6.90
C LEU A 131 -36.35 1.47 6.77
N GLN A 132 -36.69 1.98 5.57
CA GLN A 132 -38.00 2.58 5.31
C GLN A 132 -38.66 2.17 3.97
N SER A 133 -38.11 1.22 3.22
CA SER A 133 -38.60 0.87 1.88
C SER A 133 -39.05 -0.59 1.74
N SER A 134 -39.76 -1.13 2.74
CA SER A 134 -40.51 -2.38 2.55
C SER A 134 -41.50 -2.65 3.68
N GLN A 135 -42.66 -2.00 3.66
CA GLN A 135 -43.89 -2.62 4.17
C GLN A 135 -45.16 -1.93 3.64
N THR A 136 -45.81 -2.67 2.74
CA THR A 136 -47.28 -2.80 2.68
C THR A 136 -48.05 -1.74 1.89
N GLN A 137 -48.10 -1.97 0.57
CA GLN A 137 -49.38 -1.90 -0.14
C GLN A 137 -50.39 -2.83 0.53
N ARG A 138 -51.52 -2.29 1.00
CA ARG A 138 -52.84 -2.94 0.94
C ARG A 138 -53.95 -1.91 1.18
N GLN A 139 -54.70 -1.67 0.10
CA GLN A 139 -56.14 -1.39 0.04
C GLN A 139 -56.68 -0.07 0.64
N ILE A 140 -57.06 0.81 -0.29
CA ILE A 140 -58.16 1.80 -0.17
C ILE A 140 -59.48 1.04 0.11
N PRO A 141 -60.53 1.65 0.71
CA PRO A 141 -61.38 2.58 -0.05
C PRO A 141 -62.08 3.69 0.78
N PHE A 142 -62.77 4.57 0.04
CA PHE A 142 -63.90 5.44 0.41
C PHE A 142 -63.65 6.88 0.92
N ALA A 143 -64.03 7.82 0.03
CA ALA A 143 -64.91 9.00 0.19
C ALA A 143 -64.83 9.78 1.52
N ILE A 144 -64.79 11.11 1.54
CA ILE A 144 -65.90 11.98 1.12
C ILE A 144 -65.38 13.39 0.80
N MET A 145 -65.85 13.84 -0.36
CA MET A 145 -65.96 15.19 -0.89
C MET A 145 -66.66 16.17 0.08
N LYS A 146 -66.10 17.37 0.28
CA LYS A 146 -66.76 18.69 0.07
C LYS A 146 -65.99 19.82 0.76
N SER A 147 -65.28 20.59 -0.07
CA SER A 147 -65.19 22.05 0.05
C SER A 147 -66.33 22.63 -0.79
N SER A 148 -67.13 23.55 -0.24
CA SER A 148 -67.54 24.82 -0.89
C SER A 148 -68.61 25.55 -0.08
N LYS A 149 -68.39 26.86 0.08
CA LYS A 149 -69.18 27.95 0.71
C LYS A 149 -69.07 28.13 2.21
#